data_AF-A0A1M5NG16-F1
#
_entry.id   AF-A0A1M5NG16-F1
#
_cell.length_a   1.000
_cell.length_b   1.000
_cell.length_c   1.000
_cell.angle_alpha   90.00
_cell.angle_beta   90.00
_cell.angle_gamma   90.00
#
_symmetry.space_group_name_H-M   'P 1'
#
loop_
_entity.id
_entity.type
_entity.pdbx_description
1 polymer ?
#
loop_
_entity_poly.entity_id
_entity_poly.type
_entity_poly.pdbx_seq_one_letter_code
_entity_poly.pdbx_strand_id
1 'polypeptide(L)'
;MYLETTTISAPAAAPAPRLVAGLDALARMISYRRPAGSRTESNFIKKWLLPLGLKQDDYGNLYIRIGETNVMWSSHTDTVHRTTGIQNVVCAKGLVKLAKSERESNCLGADCTAGVWLMREMILAGKPGLYIFHREEEIGGHGSRHIADKRNDLLEGIQIAIAFDRKGTTSVITHQFGRCCSDLFASQLAGLLGGGFTLDDGGIFTDTANYTHLIPECTNISVGMEHCHSPKETLDMEFLLDLRERLINLDTNLLIVSRNPLIDTDDPHPLDWNKDDRDWLSDIRSGRTVDLDRASRMGMSDIVREFPDEVADFLECYGVDEEQLVKHVEHSLGLRRRYGGK
;
A
#
# COMPACT_ATOMS: atom_id res chain seq x y z
N MET A 1 -54.79 24.50 23.92
CA MET A 1 -53.47 25.01 24.32
C MET A 1 -52.56 23.79 24.37
N TYR A 2 -51.95 23.43 23.24
CA TYR A 2 -51.05 22.28 23.13
C TYR A 2 -49.67 22.74 23.60
N LEU A 3 -49.11 22.07 24.60
CA LEU A 3 -47.73 22.28 25.05
C LEU A 3 -46.84 21.34 24.25
N GLU A 4 -45.98 21.92 23.41
CA GLU A 4 -44.90 21.23 22.71
C GLU A 4 -43.86 20.74 23.74
N THR A 5 -43.54 19.46 23.71
CA THR A 5 -42.36 18.90 24.38
C THR A 5 -41.17 19.01 23.45
N THR A 6 -40.28 19.97 23.70
CA THR A 6 -38.99 20.09 23.03
C THR A 6 -37.99 19.14 23.68
N THR A 7 -37.61 18.07 22.97
CA THR A 7 -36.45 17.24 23.32
C THR A 7 -35.17 17.94 22.90
N ILE A 8 -34.36 18.36 23.87
CA ILE A 8 -33.01 18.87 23.64
C ILE A 8 -32.08 17.66 23.50
N SER A 9 -31.63 17.41 22.26
CA SER A 9 -30.53 16.49 21.96
C SER A 9 -29.22 17.01 22.56
N ALA A 10 -28.48 16.16 23.25
CA ALA A 10 -27.17 16.48 23.80
C ALA A 10 -26.17 16.79 22.66
N PRO A 11 -25.27 17.78 22.83
CA PRO A 11 -24.25 18.07 21.83
C PRO A 11 -23.27 16.89 21.72
N ALA A 12 -22.89 16.55 20.49
CA ALA A 12 -21.85 15.58 20.20
C ALA A 12 -20.60 15.88 21.04
N ALA A 13 -20.13 14.89 21.80
CA ALA A 13 -18.96 15.03 22.65
C ALA A 13 -17.76 15.45 21.80
N ALA A 14 -17.03 16.48 22.26
CA ALA A 14 -15.78 16.89 21.63
C ALA A 14 -14.81 15.69 21.58
N PRO A 15 -14.08 15.48 20.48
CA PRO A 15 -13.18 14.34 20.34
C PRO A 15 -12.15 14.32 21.48
N ALA A 16 -11.90 13.13 22.05
CA ALA A 16 -11.02 12.94 23.19
C ALA A 16 -9.59 13.49 22.93
N PRO A 17 -8.86 13.98 23.96
CA PRO A 17 -7.55 14.63 23.79
C PRO A 17 -6.50 13.81 23.04
N ARG A 18 -6.52 12.47 23.20
CA ARG A 18 -5.61 11.54 22.50
C ARG A 18 -5.92 11.41 21.01
N LEU A 19 -7.21 11.52 20.63
CA LEU A 19 -7.67 11.45 19.24
C LEU A 19 -7.18 12.67 18.45
N VAL A 20 -7.35 13.87 19.03
CA VAL A 20 -6.92 15.14 18.43
C VAL A 20 -5.40 15.18 18.28
N ALA A 21 -4.65 14.74 19.29
CA ALA A 21 -3.19 14.66 19.21
C ALA A 21 -2.69 13.69 18.13
N GLY A 22 -3.42 12.59 17.88
CA GLY A 22 -3.10 11.61 16.84
C GLY A 22 -3.28 12.15 15.42
N LEU A 23 -4.37 12.88 15.17
CA LEU A 23 -4.64 13.53 13.88
C LEU A 23 -3.63 14.64 13.57
N ASP A 24 -3.26 15.43 14.58
CA ASP A 24 -2.22 16.44 14.44
C ASP A 24 -0.85 15.82 14.13
N ALA A 25 -0.56 14.65 14.70
CA ALA A 25 0.66 13.91 14.38
C ALA A 25 0.64 13.40 12.94
N LEU A 26 -0.47 12.79 12.50
CA LEU A 26 -0.65 12.31 11.13
C LEU A 26 -0.47 13.43 10.09
N ALA A 27 -1.13 14.57 10.28
CA ALA A 27 -1.00 15.72 9.37
C ALA A 27 0.45 16.22 9.30
N ARG A 28 1.18 16.23 10.42
CA ARG A 28 2.62 16.56 10.42
C ARG A 28 3.47 15.49 9.76
N MET A 29 3.13 14.22 9.89
CA MET A 29 3.83 13.13 9.21
C MET A 29 3.68 13.25 7.69
N ILE A 30 2.47 13.51 7.20
CA ILE A 30 2.17 13.66 5.76
C ILE A 30 2.88 14.88 5.15
N SER A 31 3.19 15.90 5.94
CA SER A 31 3.92 17.07 5.43
C SER A 31 5.36 16.78 4.96
N TYR A 32 5.90 15.58 5.18
CA TYR A 32 7.24 15.21 4.74
C TYR A 32 7.23 14.67 3.31
N ARG A 33 8.03 15.29 2.44
CA ARG A 33 8.36 14.73 1.12
C ARG A 33 9.56 13.82 1.25
N ARG A 34 9.38 12.51 1.10
CA ARG A 34 10.37 11.49 1.46
C ARG A 34 10.81 10.67 0.23
N PRO A 35 11.48 11.26 -0.79
CA PRO A 35 12.15 10.43 -1.79
C PRO A 35 13.08 9.41 -1.11
N ALA A 36 13.19 8.21 -1.68
CA ALA A 36 14.06 7.14 -1.18
C ALA A 36 15.51 7.64 -0.92
N GLY A 37 16.06 7.30 0.24
CA GLY A 37 17.42 7.66 0.66
C GLY A 37 17.62 9.13 1.00
N SER A 38 16.55 9.95 0.97
CA SER A 38 16.69 11.39 1.15
C SER A 38 16.95 11.80 2.61
N ARG A 39 17.49 13.03 2.77
CA ARG A 39 17.62 13.65 4.09
C ARG A 39 16.27 13.84 4.78
N THR A 40 15.21 14.10 4.03
CA THR A 40 13.87 14.31 4.60
C THR A 40 13.26 12.99 5.06
N GLU A 41 13.46 11.89 4.34
CA GLU A 41 13.12 10.54 4.82
C GLU A 41 13.88 10.22 6.13
N SER A 42 15.20 10.46 6.16
CA SER A 42 16.02 10.26 7.36
C SER A 42 15.52 11.09 8.56
N ASN A 43 15.13 12.35 8.33
CA ASN A 43 14.57 13.22 9.35
C ASN A 43 13.20 12.72 9.85
N PHE A 44 12.37 12.21 8.94
CA PHE A 44 11.09 11.60 9.27
C PHE A 44 11.29 10.38 10.17
N ILE A 45 12.15 9.45 9.76
CA ILE A 45 12.52 8.25 10.53
C ILE A 45 13.00 8.64 11.93
N LYS A 46 13.95 9.57 12.01
CA LYS A 46 14.52 10.02 13.28
C LYS A 46 13.47 10.59 14.23
N LYS A 47 12.49 11.31 13.69
CA LYS A 47 11.46 12.00 14.48
C LYS A 47 10.34 11.07 14.91
N TRP A 48 9.88 10.19 14.02
CA TRP A 48 8.61 9.48 14.20
C TRP A 48 8.78 8.00 14.53
N LEU A 49 9.88 7.38 14.09
CA LEU A 49 10.11 5.94 14.16
C LEU A 49 11.16 5.56 15.20
N LEU A 50 12.33 6.21 15.21
CA LEU A 50 13.38 5.88 16.19
C LEU A 50 12.93 5.99 17.67
N PRO A 51 12.05 6.93 18.07
CA PRO A 51 11.56 6.98 19.45
C PRO A 51 10.72 5.75 19.88
N LEU A 52 10.32 4.89 18.94
CA LEU A 52 9.61 3.64 19.23
C LEU A 52 10.55 2.50 19.66
N GLY A 53 11.87 2.71 19.64
CA GLY A 53 12.86 1.69 20.02
C GLY A 53 13.08 0.62 18.95
N LEU A 54 12.87 0.97 17.67
CA LEU A 54 13.09 0.07 16.55
C LEU A 54 14.57 -0.31 16.42
N LYS A 55 14.82 -1.55 16.01
CA LYS A 55 16.12 -2.00 15.49
C LYS A 55 16.22 -1.66 14.01
N GLN A 56 17.44 -1.66 13.50
CA GLN A 56 17.72 -1.46 12.08
C GLN A 56 18.51 -2.67 11.57
N ASP A 57 18.19 -3.17 10.38
CA ASP A 57 19.00 -4.17 9.70
C ASP A 57 20.17 -3.52 8.94
N ASP A 58 20.95 -4.33 8.23
CA ASP A 58 22.14 -3.93 7.49
C ASP A 58 21.83 -3.17 6.18
N TYR A 59 20.62 -3.29 5.64
CA TYR A 59 20.15 -2.49 4.49
C TYR A 59 19.60 -1.13 4.94
N GLY A 60 18.96 -1.13 6.10
CA GLY A 60 18.39 0.03 6.76
C GLY A 60 16.89 -0.06 7.01
N ASN A 61 16.26 -1.22 6.82
CA ASN A 61 14.89 -1.47 7.25
C ASN A 61 14.82 -1.35 8.77
N LEU A 62 13.70 -0.84 9.27
CA LEU A 62 13.47 -0.69 10.70
C LEU A 62 12.47 -1.72 11.18
N TYR A 63 12.74 -2.37 12.30
CA TYR A 63 11.83 -3.40 12.81
C TYR A 63 11.77 -3.47 14.33
N ILE A 64 10.66 -3.98 14.84
CA ILE A 64 10.50 -4.34 16.25
C ILE A 64 9.56 -5.53 16.38
N ARG A 65 9.80 -6.39 17.36
CA ARG A 65 8.89 -7.48 17.73
C ARG A 65 8.23 -7.14 19.06
N ILE A 66 6.90 -7.19 19.09
CA ILE A 66 6.09 -7.02 20.28
C ILE A 66 5.36 -8.34 20.54
N GLY A 67 5.61 -8.94 21.70
CA GLY A 67 5.03 -10.23 22.08
C GLY A 67 5.43 -11.39 21.15
N GLU A 68 4.82 -12.54 21.39
CA GLU A 68 4.96 -13.74 20.58
C GLU A 68 3.77 -13.85 19.62
N THR A 69 4.04 -13.88 18.32
CA THR A 69 3.01 -14.02 17.28
C THR A 69 3.64 -14.45 15.95
N ASN A 70 2.81 -15.07 15.10
CA ASN A 70 3.12 -15.41 13.72
C ASN A 70 2.72 -14.31 12.72
N VAL A 71 2.33 -13.12 13.19
CA VAL A 71 1.90 -12.00 12.34
C VAL A 71 2.99 -10.96 12.17
N MET A 72 3.18 -10.54 10.93
CA MET A 72 3.97 -9.39 10.51
C MET A 72 3.08 -8.26 9.99
N TRP A 73 3.42 -7.03 10.35
CA TRP A 73 2.83 -5.79 9.86
C TRP A 73 3.84 -5.05 9.00
N SER A 74 3.43 -4.57 7.83
CA SER A 74 4.30 -3.99 6.80
C SER A 74 3.85 -2.60 6.35
N SER A 75 4.81 -1.68 6.22
CA SER A 75 4.69 -0.39 5.53
C SER A 75 6.07 0.05 5.05
N HIS A 76 6.16 1.08 4.21
CA HIS A 76 7.44 1.62 3.72
C HIS A 76 7.68 3.07 4.18
N THR A 77 8.96 3.45 4.27
CA THR A 77 9.37 4.76 4.82
C THR A 77 9.58 5.85 3.78
N ASP A 78 9.77 5.48 2.52
CA ASP A 78 9.86 6.39 1.41
C ASP A 78 8.47 6.77 0.88
N THR A 79 8.46 7.56 -0.19
CA THR A 79 7.29 8.06 -0.91
C THR A 79 7.75 8.38 -2.33
N VAL A 80 6.87 8.30 -3.33
CA VAL A 80 7.15 8.74 -4.73
C VAL A 80 7.44 10.23 -4.93
N HIS A 81 7.68 11.00 -3.86
CA HIS A 81 8.07 12.39 -3.99
C HIS A 81 9.35 12.53 -4.82
N ARG A 82 9.36 13.50 -5.75
CA ARG A 82 10.54 13.82 -6.59
C ARG A 82 11.51 14.79 -5.93
N THR A 83 10.99 15.59 -5.01
CA THR A 83 11.73 16.65 -4.32
C THR A 83 11.70 16.41 -2.82
N THR A 84 12.75 16.85 -2.14
CA THR A 84 12.83 16.74 -0.67
C THR A 84 12.25 17.98 -0.01
N GLY A 85 11.72 17.85 1.20
CA GLY A 85 11.38 19.00 2.05
C GLY A 85 10.02 18.86 2.72
N ILE A 86 9.46 19.98 3.17
CA ILE A 86 8.16 20.01 3.83
C ILE A 86 7.14 20.64 2.88
N GLN A 87 6.00 19.99 2.73
CA GLN A 87 4.89 20.44 1.89
C GLN A 87 3.73 20.99 2.72
N ASN A 88 2.97 21.89 2.10
CA ASN A 88 1.78 22.44 2.71
C ASN A 88 0.58 21.53 2.45
N VAL A 89 -0.05 21.08 3.53
CA VAL A 89 -1.26 20.25 3.48
C VAL A 89 -2.43 20.98 4.11
N VAL A 90 -3.64 20.66 3.66
CA VAL A 90 -4.88 21.15 4.26
C VAL A 90 -5.68 19.95 4.75
N CYS A 91 -6.11 20.03 6.00
CA CYS A 91 -7.07 19.12 6.58
C CYS A 91 -8.45 19.83 6.64
N ALA A 92 -9.45 19.24 5.98
CA ALA A 92 -10.82 19.75 6.05
C ALA A 92 -11.82 18.58 6.06
N LYS A 93 -12.67 18.53 7.09
CA LYS A 93 -13.72 17.50 7.26
C LYS A 93 -13.15 16.07 7.19
N GLY A 94 -12.12 15.78 8.00
CA GLY A 94 -11.50 14.45 8.03
C GLY A 94 -10.57 14.12 6.85
N LEU A 95 -10.63 14.89 5.76
CA LEU A 95 -9.81 14.65 4.57
C LEU A 95 -8.54 15.51 4.55
N VAL A 96 -7.39 14.88 4.29
CA VAL A 96 -6.11 15.56 4.04
C VAL A 96 -5.76 15.52 2.57
N LYS A 97 -5.25 16.65 2.07
CA LYS A 97 -4.73 16.80 0.71
C LYS A 97 -3.71 17.92 0.61
N LEU A 98 -3.04 18.04 -0.53
CA LEU A 98 -2.15 19.16 -0.80
C LEU A 98 -2.91 20.50 -0.75
N ALA A 99 -2.27 21.51 -0.16
CA ALA A 99 -2.80 22.86 -0.21
C ALA A 99 -2.83 23.38 -1.64
N LYS A 100 -3.84 24.19 -1.99
CA LYS A 100 -3.88 24.86 -3.31
C LYS A 100 -2.69 25.79 -3.56
N SER A 101 -1.93 26.17 -2.54
CA SER A 101 -0.70 26.95 -2.63
C SER A 101 0.55 26.09 -2.82
N GLU A 102 0.46 24.78 -2.65
CA GLU A 102 1.58 23.86 -2.85
C GLU A 102 1.90 23.74 -4.34
N ARG A 103 3.18 23.85 -4.69
CA ARG A 103 3.66 23.93 -6.09
C ARG A 103 4.80 22.98 -6.39
N GLU A 104 5.47 22.46 -5.36
CA GLU A 104 6.67 21.67 -5.54
C GLU A 104 6.43 20.15 -5.39
N SER A 105 5.33 19.75 -4.76
CA SER A 105 4.97 18.35 -4.55
C SER A 105 4.25 17.75 -5.76
N ASN A 106 4.68 16.55 -6.16
CA ASN A 106 4.00 15.73 -7.16
C ASN A 106 2.94 14.78 -6.56
N CYS A 107 2.97 14.55 -5.25
CA CYS A 107 1.98 13.71 -4.55
C CYS A 107 1.75 14.24 -3.13
N LEU A 108 0.79 13.66 -2.42
CA LEU A 108 0.60 13.89 -0.98
C LEU A 108 1.54 13.00 -0.16
N GLY A 109 1.86 11.81 -0.64
CA GLY A 109 2.60 10.78 0.11
C GLY A 109 1.79 10.23 1.27
N ALA A 110 0.48 10.11 1.11
CA ALA A 110 -0.33 9.27 2.00
C ALA A 110 0.08 7.79 1.84
N ASP A 111 0.47 7.43 0.62
CA ASP A 111 1.33 6.30 0.32
C ASP A 111 2.80 6.57 0.74
N CYS A 112 3.39 5.91 1.75
CA CYS A 112 2.77 5.01 2.74
C CYS A 112 2.74 5.64 4.15
N THR A 113 2.61 6.97 4.24
CA THR A 113 2.47 7.65 5.55
C THR A 113 1.30 7.11 6.37
N ALA A 114 0.19 6.72 5.73
CA ALA A 114 -0.97 6.14 6.39
C ALA A 114 -0.63 4.81 7.08
N GLY A 115 0.04 3.89 6.38
CA GLY A 115 0.49 2.61 6.93
C GLY A 115 1.52 2.78 8.05
N VAL A 116 2.48 3.69 7.87
CA VAL A 116 3.47 4.02 8.89
C VAL A 116 2.80 4.52 10.18
N TRP A 117 1.80 5.39 10.05
CA TRP A 117 1.05 5.90 11.19
C TRP A 117 0.24 4.79 11.90
N LEU A 118 -0.44 3.91 11.14
CA LEU A 118 -1.16 2.75 11.70
C LEU A 118 -0.23 1.87 12.53
N MET A 119 0.90 1.45 11.96
CA MET A 119 1.87 0.61 12.67
C MET A 119 2.43 1.27 13.92
N ARG A 120 2.73 2.58 13.84
CA ARG A 120 3.18 3.35 15.01
C ARG A 120 2.14 3.32 16.13
N GLU A 121 0.87 3.55 15.82
CA GLU A 121 -0.18 3.56 16.83
C GLU A 121 -0.44 2.16 17.41
N MET A 122 -0.35 1.11 16.59
CA MET A 122 -0.44 -0.28 17.04
C MET A 122 0.72 -0.65 17.98
N ILE A 123 1.96 -0.24 17.65
CA ILE A 123 3.14 -0.40 18.52
C ILE A 123 2.91 0.29 19.87
N LEU A 124 2.43 1.53 19.85
CA LEU A 124 2.13 2.29 21.08
C LEU A 124 0.98 1.69 21.90
N ALA A 125 0.09 0.93 21.26
CA ALA A 125 -0.97 0.17 21.93
C ALA A 125 -0.50 -1.21 22.43
N GLY A 126 0.76 -1.60 22.17
CA GLY A 126 1.30 -2.90 22.59
C GLY A 126 0.70 -4.08 21.82
N LYS A 127 0.20 -3.84 20.60
CA LYS A 127 -0.35 -4.88 19.74
C LYS A 127 0.77 -5.89 19.39
N PRO A 128 0.55 -7.21 19.56
CA PRO A 128 1.55 -8.19 19.16
C PRO A 128 1.81 -8.18 17.64
N GLY A 129 3.07 -8.32 17.26
CA GLY A 129 3.47 -8.26 15.86
C GLY A 129 4.98 -8.21 15.67
N LEU A 130 5.45 -8.74 14.55
CA LEU A 130 6.67 -8.26 13.92
C LEU A 130 6.34 -7.05 13.05
N TYR A 131 6.80 -5.87 13.42
CA TYR A 131 6.60 -4.65 12.66
C TYR A 131 7.84 -4.39 11.82
N ILE A 132 7.69 -4.25 10.50
CA ILE A 132 8.78 -3.87 9.59
C ILE A 132 8.39 -2.65 8.78
N PHE A 133 9.19 -1.59 8.91
CA PHE A 133 9.16 -0.41 8.06
C PHE A 133 10.26 -0.57 7.01
N HIS A 134 9.86 -0.93 5.79
CA HIS A 134 10.78 -1.19 4.69
C HIS A 134 11.32 0.11 4.11
N ARG A 135 12.50 -0.01 3.48
CA ARG A 135 13.14 1.04 2.70
C ARG A 135 12.95 0.76 1.22
N GLU A 136 12.81 1.83 0.43
CA GLU A 136 12.95 1.80 -1.03
C GLU A 136 11.90 0.89 -1.69
N GLU A 137 10.65 0.97 -1.22
CA GLU A 137 9.52 0.27 -1.84
C GLU A 137 9.19 0.90 -3.20
N GLU A 138 9.11 2.23 -3.23
CA GLU A 138 8.65 3.05 -4.34
C GLU A 138 9.60 3.05 -5.54
N ILE A 139 10.78 2.43 -5.38
CA ILE A 139 11.79 2.25 -6.41
C ILE A 139 12.14 0.78 -6.66
N GLY A 140 11.30 -0.16 -6.19
CA GLY A 140 11.38 -1.58 -6.52
C GLY A 140 11.51 -2.54 -5.34
N GLY A 141 11.03 -2.18 -4.15
CA GLY A 141 10.97 -3.09 -3.00
C GLY A 141 12.34 -3.59 -2.52
N HIS A 142 13.38 -2.75 -2.59
CA HIS A 142 14.74 -3.21 -2.33
C HIS A 142 14.96 -3.63 -0.88
N GLY A 143 14.34 -2.93 0.08
CA GLY A 143 14.41 -3.27 1.50
C GLY A 143 13.78 -4.62 1.82
N SER A 144 12.59 -4.89 1.31
CA SER A 144 11.93 -6.20 1.48
C SER A 144 12.64 -7.32 0.73
N ARG A 145 13.18 -7.03 -0.47
CA ARG A 145 14.02 -7.99 -1.20
C ARG A 145 15.26 -8.39 -0.42
N HIS A 146 15.94 -7.44 0.21
CA HIS A 146 17.09 -7.73 1.07
C HIS A 146 16.70 -8.64 2.23
N ILE A 147 15.55 -8.40 2.87
CA ILE A 147 15.06 -9.28 3.94
C ILE A 147 14.82 -10.69 3.41
N ALA A 148 14.12 -10.86 2.30
CA ALA A 148 13.84 -12.17 1.71
C ALA A 148 15.13 -12.94 1.36
N ASP A 149 16.13 -12.26 0.78
CA ASP A 149 17.33 -12.88 0.24
C ASP A 149 18.45 -13.08 1.28
N LYS A 150 18.56 -12.19 2.27
CA LYS A 150 19.73 -12.08 3.17
C LYS A 150 19.38 -12.16 4.64
N ARG A 151 18.16 -11.79 5.02
CA ARG A 151 17.71 -11.70 6.42
C ARG A 151 16.40 -12.43 6.66
N ASN A 152 16.18 -13.55 5.98
CA ASN A 152 14.96 -14.34 6.13
C ASN A 152 14.81 -14.94 7.55
N ASP A 153 15.90 -14.99 8.32
CA ASP A 153 15.90 -15.25 9.77
C ASP A 153 14.93 -14.34 10.53
N LEU A 154 14.75 -13.10 10.07
CA LEU A 154 13.82 -12.14 10.68
C LEU A 154 12.35 -12.59 10.56
N LEU A 155 12.04 -13.37 9.52
CA LEU A 155 10.70 -13.85 9.18
C LEU A 155 10.42 -15.25 9.76
N GLU A 156 11.37 -15.85 10.50
CA GLU A 156 11.18 -17.18 11.07
C GLU A 156 9.95 -17.22 11.99
N GLY A 157 9.09 -18.22 11.77
CA GLY A 157 7.83 -18.39 12.50
C GLY A 157 6.70 -17.45 12.08
N ILE A 158 6.93 -16.51 11.15
CA ILE A 158 5.86 -15.68 10.59
C ILE A 158 5.07 -16.49 9.57
N GLN A 159 3.75 -16.47 9.71
CA GLN A 159 2.81 -17.14 8.80
C GLN A 159 1.90 -16.16 8.07
N ILE A 160 1.75 -14.94 8.60
CA ILE A 160 0.84 -13.91 8.09
C ILE A 160 1.63 -12.61 7.96
N ALA A 161 1.59 -11.97 6.80
CA ALA A 161 2.12 -10.64 6.56
C ALA A 161 1.03 -9.73 5.99
N ILE A 162 0.68 -8.67 6.71
CA ILE A 162 -0.35 -7.70 6.32
C ILE A 162 0.32 -6.36 6.06
N ALA A 163 0.29 -5.90 4.81
CA ALA A 163 0.71 -4.57 4.40
C ALA A 163 -0.41 -3.54 4.55
N PHE A 164 -0.04 -2.31 4.89
CA PHE A 164 -0.92 -1.16 5.01
C PHE A 164 -0.61 -0.13 3.92
N ASP A 165 -0.82 -0.53 2.68
CA ASP A 165 -0.22 0.11 1.51
C ASP A 165 -1.14 0.09 0.29
N ARG A 166 -2.46 0.00 0.51
CA ARG A 166 -3.45 -0.10 -0.57
C ARG A 166 -4.39 1.10 -0.53
N LYS A 167 -4.66 1.66 -1.72
CA LYS A 167 -5.69 2.68 -1.92
C LYS A 167 -7.10 2.17 -1.59
N GLY A 168 -8.07 3.06 -1.49
CA GLY A 168 -9.46 2.74 -1.22
C GLY A 168 -9.74 2.45 0.25
N THR A 169 -10.89 1.86 0.53
CA THR A 169 -11.41 1.63 1.90
C THR A 169 -11.88 0.20 2.15
N THR A 170 -11.81 -0.68 1.15
CA THR A 170 -12.51 -1.98 1.17
C THR A 170 -11.65 -3.15 0.74
N SER A 171 -10.43 -2.98 0.23
CA SER A 171 -9.66 -4.09 -0.34
C SER A 171 -8.94 -4.91 0.73
N VAL A 172 -9.02 -6.23 0.60
CA VAL A 172 -8.09 -7.22 1.16
C VAL A 172 -7.48 -7.98 -0.01
N ILE A 173 -6.21 -7.70 -0.30
CA ILE A 173 -5.57 -8.16 -1.53
C ILE A 173 -5.26 -9.66 -1.47
N THR A 174 -5.65 -10.37 -2.53
CA THR A 174 -5.43 -11.81 -2.69
C THR A 174 -4.34 -12.15 -3.71
N HIS A 175 -4.05 -11.23 -4.62
CA HIS A 175 -3.08 -11.38 -5.70
C HIS A 175 -2.19 -10.13 -5.83
N GLN A 176 -0.88 -10.34 -6.01
CA GLN A 176 0.12 -9.30 -6.27
C GLN A 176 1.05 -9.85 -7.37
N PHE A 177 0.65 -9.68 -8.63
CA PHE A 177 1.13 -10.42 -9.83
C PHE A 177 0.91 -11.94 -9.82
N GLY A 178 0.68 -12.54 -8.67
CA GLY A 178 0.28 -13.94 -8.48
C GLY A 178 -0.37 -14.14 -7.11
N ARG A 179 -0.82 -15.35 -6.82
CA ARG A 179 -1.47 -15.69 -5.54
C ARG A 179 -0.55 -15.36 -4.36
N CYS A 180 -0.98 -14.45 -3.48
CA CYS A 180 -0.20 -14.01 -2.32
C CYS A 180 -0.85 -14.39 -0.97
N CYS A 181 -2.18 -14.43 -0.94
CA CYS A 181 -2.99 -14.71 0.24
C CYS A 181 -4.19 -15.51 -0.21
N SER A 182 -4.64 -16.54 0.51
CA SER A 182 -5.81 -17.37 0.21
C SER A 182 -7.14 -16.61 0.35
N ASP A 183 -8.18 -17.06 -0.36
CA ASP A 183 -9.53 -16.47 -0.23
C ASP A 183 -10.13 -16.71 1.16
N LEU A 184 -9.79 -17.85 1.78
CA LEU A 184 -10.26 -18.20 3.10
C LEU A 184 -9.69 -17.25 4.16
N PHE A 185 -8.38 -17.01 4.14
CA PHE A 185 -7.75 -15.99 5.00
C PHE A 185 -8.35 -14.62 4.73
N ALA A 186 -8.41 -14.20 3.45
CA ALA A 186 -8.85 -12.86 3.09
C ALA A 186 -10.31 -12.59 3.51
N SER A 187 -11.20 -13.57 3.32
CA SER A 187 -12.59 -13.50 3.78
C SER A 187 -12.69 -13.35 5.28
N GLN A 188 -11.87 -14.08 6.02
CA GLN A 188 -11.89 -14.03 7.47
C GLN A 188 -11.32 -12.73 8.02
N LEU A 189 -10.20 -12.25 7.45
CA LEU A 189 -9.64 -10.95 7.79
C LEU A 189 -10.64 -9.83 7.51
N ALA A 190 -11.27 -9.85 6.33
CA ALA A 190 -12.34 -8.90 5.97
C ALA A 190 -13.49 -8.92 6.97
N GLY A 191 -13.96 -10.11 7.37
CA GLY A 191 -15.02 -10.27 8.38
C GLY A 191 -14.63 -9.73 9.76
N LEU A 192 -13.39 -9.96 10.20
CA LEU A 192 -12.89 -9.47 11.48
C LEU A 192 -12.63 -7.95 11.49
N LEU A 193 -12.20 -7.39 10.36
CA LEU A 193 -12.05 -5.93 10.19
C LEU A 193 -13.43 -5.25 10.02
N GLY A 194 -14.43 -5.92 9.46
CA GLY A 194 -15.74 -5.31 9.21
C GLY A 194 -15.65 -4.09 8.28
N GLY A 195 -16.58 -3.13 8.42
CA GLY A 195 -16.51 -1.85 7.69
C GLY A 195 -16.49 -1.93 6.16
N GLY A 196 -16.97 -3.04 5.59
CA GLY A 196 -17.07 -3.22 4.14
C GLY A 196 -15.83 -3.78 3.45
N PHE A 197 -14.82 -4.27 4.19
CA PHE A 197 -13.70 -4.97 3.57
C PHE A 197 -14.16 -6.23 2.80
N THR A 198 -13.57 -6.46 1.63
CA THR A 198 -13.84 -7.56 0.70
C THR A 198 -12.56 -7.98 0.00
N LEU A 199 -12.56 -9.17 -0.60
CA LEU A 199 -11.44 -9.68 -1.39
C LEU A 199 -11.22 -8.79 -2.63
N ASP A 200 -9.95 -8.61 -2.99
CA ASP A 200 -9.52 -7.84 -4.17
C ASP A 200 -8.33 -8.56 -4.82
N ASP A 201 -8.50 -9.02 -6.06
CA ASP A 201 -7.44 -9.67 -6.86
C ASP A 201 -6.67 -8.69 -7.76
N GLY A 202 -7.01 -7.39 -7.72
CA GLY A 202 -6.38 -6.33 -8.51
C GLY A 202 -5.13 -5.73 -7.86
N GLY A 203 -4.35 -6.52 -7.12
CA GLY A 203 -3.08 -6.09 -6.55
C GLY A 203 -1.92 -6.27 -7.54
N ILE A 204 -1.05 -5.28 -7.56
CA ILE A 204 0.14 -5.26 -8.42
C ILE A 204 1.35 -5.66 -7.57
N PHE A 205 1.79 -4.77 -6.68
CA PHE A 205 2.95 -5.01 -5.81
C PHE A 205 2.79 -4.26 -4.49
N THR A 206 3.46 -4.78 -3.47
CA THR A 206 3.90 -4.10 -2.24
C THR A 206 5.01 -4.98 -1.64
N ASP A 207 5.70 -4.53 -0.59
CA ASP A 207 6.80 -5.27 0.05
C ASP A 207 6.49 -6.74 0.37
N THR A 208 5.27 -7.07 0.80
CA THR A 208 4.90 -8.45 1.17
C THR A 208 4.85 -9.40 -0.04
N ALA A 209 4.80 -8.88 -1.27
CA ALA A 209 4.94 -9.68 -2.49
C ALA A 209 6.29 -10.40 -2.54
N ASN A 210 7.36 -9.78 -2.01
CA ASN A 210 8.68 -10.40 -1.92
C ASN A 210 8.73 -11.58 -0.94
N TYR A 211 7.70 -11.79 -0.12
CA TYR A 211 7.67 -12.86 0.88
C TYR A 211 6.71 -14.00 0.53
N THR A 212 6.02 -13.97 -0.60
CA THR A 212 5.00 -14.99 -0.95
C THR A 212 5.56 -16.40 -1.09
N HIS A 213 6.86 -16.56 -1.27
CA HIS A 213 7.53 -17.88 -1.29
C HIS A 213 8.05 -18.32 0.10
N LEU A 214 7.94 -17.45 1.11
CA LEU A 214 8.41 -17.68 2.49
C LEU A 214 7.24 -17.72 3.48
N ILE A 215 6.26 -16.84 3.31
CA ILE A 215 5.13 -16.61 4.20
C ILE A 215 3.85 -17.10 3.51
N PRO A 216 3.10 -18.02 4.14
CA PRO A 216 1.80 -18.49 3.68
C PRO A 216 0.83 -17.38 3.27
N GLU A 217 0.49 -16.44 4.15
CA GLU A 217 -0.54 -15.44 3.88
C GLU A 217 0.09 -14.05 3.79
N CYS A 218 0.34 -13.56 2.58
CA CYS A 218 0.78 -12.19 2.32
C CYS A 218 -0.37 -11.39 1.71
N THR A 219 -0.82 -10.33 2.36
CA THR A 219 -1.88 -9.46 1.85
C THR A 219 -1.51 -7.98 1.99
N ASN A 220 -2.31 -7.12 1.37
CA ASN A 220 -2.28 -5.67 1.49
C ASN A 220 -3.71 -5.19 1.67
N ILE A 221 -3.95 -4.28 2.62
CA ILE A 221 -5.31 -3.81 2.91
C ILE A 221 -5.45 -2.30 2.70
N SER A 222 -6.64 -1.90 2.27
CA SER A 222 -6.99 -0.50 2.04
C SER A 222 -6.78 0.40 3.27
N VAL A 223 -6.14 1.55 3.09
CA VAL A 223 -5.82 2.52 4.17
C VAL A 223 -6.48 3.89 4.01
N GLY A 224 -7.51 4.02 3.16
CA GLY A 224 -8.30 5.25 3.01
C GLY A 224 -7.63 6.34 2.18
N MET A 225 -6.59 6.01 1.43
CA MET A 225 -5.99 6.91 0.46
C MET A 225 -6.61 6.73 -0.93
N GLU A 226 -6.71 7.80 -1.69
CA GLU A 226 -7.24 7.82 -3.06
C GLU A 226 -6.33 8.64 -3.96
N HIS A 227 -6.40 8.38 -5.28
CA HIS A 227 -5.58 9.06 -6.30
C HIS A 227 -4.07 9.03 -5.99
N CYS A 228 -3.58 7.87 -5.54
CA CYS A 228 -2.18 7.64 -5.19
C CYS A 228 -1.22 8.15 -6.26
N HIS A 229 -0.03 8.54 -5.80
CA HIS A 229 1.08 8.99 -6.65
C HIS A 229 0.80 10.22 -7.52
N SER A 230 -0.27 10.96 -7.23
CA SER A 230 -0.67 12.14 -7.98
C SER A 230 -0.84 13.39 -7.10
N PRO A 231 -0.81 14.61 -7.67
CA PRO A 231 -1.06 15.83 -6.91
C PRO A 231 -2.50 15.93 -6.35
N LYS A 232 -3.39 15.03 -6.80
CA LYS A 232 -4.78 14.92 -6.33
C LYS A 232 -4.94 13.89 -5.22
N GLU A 233 -3.85 13.26 -4.77
CA GLU A 233 -3.87 12.28 -3.70
C GLU A 233 -4.54 12.86 -2.45
N THR A 234 -5.40 12.06 -1.84
CA THR A 234 -6.13 12.40 -0.62
C THR A 234 -6.08 11.27 0.38
N LEU A 235 -6.16 11.59 1.67
CA LEU A 235 -6.29 10.61 2.74
C LEU A 235 -7.51 10.92 3.61
N ASP A 236 -8.38 9.92 3.78
CA ASP A 236 -9.47 9.95 4.76
C ASP A 236 -8.95 9.57 6.15
N MET A 237 -8.73 10.57 7.00
CA MET A 237 -8.24 10.35 8.36
C MET A 237 -9.31 9.80 9.30
N GLU A 238 -10.59 10.01 9.02
CA GLU A 238 -11.67 9.46 9.85
C GLU A 238 -11.74 7.95 9.63
N PHE A 239 -11.65 7.50 8.36
CA PHE A 239 -11.48 6.09 8.03
C PHE A 239 -10.22 5.51 8.69
N LEU A 240 -9.07 6.20 8.60
CA LEU A 240 -7.81 5.69 9.15
C LEU A 240 -7.84 5.56 10.68
N LEU A 241 -8.50 6.50 11.38
CA LEU A 241 -8.72 6.41 12.83
C LEU A 241 -9.58 5.21 13.21
N ASP A 242 -10.66 4.96 12.47
CA ASP A 242 -11.54 3.82 12.69
C ASP A 242 -10.82 2.50 12.39
N LEU A 243 -10.07 2.43 11.29
CA LEU A 243 -9.23 1.28 10.95
C LEU A 243 -8.18 1.01 12.04
N ARG A 244 -7.55 2.04 12.62
CA ARG A 244 -6.64 1.87 13.76
C ARG A 244 -7.30 1.14 14.92
N GLU A 245 -8.49 1.58 15.34
CA GLU A 245 -9.20 0.93 16.46
C GLU A 245 -9.50 -0.54 16.15
N ARG A 246 -9.92 -0.83 14.91
CA ARG A 246 -10.16 -2.20 14.47
C ARG A 246 -8.89 -3.06 14.49
N LEU A 247 -7.77 -2.53 14.01
CA LEU A 247 -6.48 -3.24 13.99
C LEU A 247 -5.92 -3.50 15.39
N ILE A 248 -6.06 -2.54 16.30
CA ILE A 248 -5.66 -2.72 17.71
C ILE A 248 -6.46 -3.87 18.34
N ASN A 249 -7.78 -3.91 18.11
CA ASN A 249 -8.68 -4.88 18.70
C ASN A 249 -8.80 -6.22 17.93
N LEU A 250 -8.24 -6.33 16.73
CA LEU A 250 -8.30 -7.52 15.88
C LEU A 250 -7.70 -8.75 16.56
N ASP A 251 -8.46 -9.80 16.87
CA ASP A 251 -7.86 -11.05 17.37
C ASP A 251 -7.21 -11.85 16.23
N THR A 252 -5.89 -11.74 16.12
CA THR A 252 -5.11 -12.40 15.07
C THR A 252 -5.06 -13.92 15.25
N ASN A 253 -5.34 -14.46 16.44
CA ASN A 253 -5.35 -15.91 16.64
C ASN A 253 -6.53 -16.59 15.95
N LEU A 254 -7.54 -15.81 15.55
CA LEU A 254 -8.67 -16.32 14.79
C LEU A 254 -8.32 -16.51 13.31
N LEU A 255 -7.29 -15.86 12.79
CA LEU A 255 -6.95 -15.90 11.37
C LEU A 255 -6.46 -17.29 10.93
N ILE A 256 -7.07 -17.83 9.90
CA ILE A 256 -6.75 -19.13 9.30
C ILE A 256 -5.58 -18.98 8.32
N VAL A 257 -4.54 -19.78 8.51
CA VAL A 257 -3.47 -19.95 7.52
C VAL A 257 -3.79 -21.19 6.68
N SER A 258 -4.00 -21.00 5.37
CA SER A 258 -4.39 -22.10 4.48
C SER A 258 -3.54 -22.23 3.22
N ARG A 259 -2.96 -21.14 2.71
CA ARG A 259 -2.07 -21.20 1.54
C ARG A 259 -0.78 -21.91 1.90
N ASN A 260 -0.28 -22.77 1.01
CA ASN A 260 1.07 -23.31 1.12
C ASN A 260 2.02 -22.53 0.20
N PRO A 261 3.02 -21.80 0.72
CA PRO A 261 3.92 -20.99 -0.12
C PRO A 261 4.84 -21.84 -1.02
N LEU A 262 4.95 -23.15 -0.77
CA LEU A 262 5.79 -24.08 -1.53
C LEU A 262 5.01 -24.80 -2.65
N ILE A 263 3.70 -24.64 -2.73
CA ILE A 263 2.86 -25.34 -3.70
C ILE A 263 2.08 -24.30 -4.52
N ASP A 264 2.33 -24.29 -5.82
CA ASP A 264 1.68 -23.42 -6.79
C ASP A 264 0.37 -24.05 -7.30
N THR A 265 -0.56 -24.39 -6.40
CA THR A 265 -1.81 -25.13 -6.77
C THR A 265 -3.10 -24.40 -6.43
N ASP A 266 -3.05 -23.27 -5.72
CA ASP A 266 -4.25 -22.48 -5.40
C ASP A 266 -4.58 -21.43 -6.47
N ASP A 267 -3.86 -21.47 -7.59
CA ASP A 267 -4.25 -20.79 -8.82
C ASP A 267 -4.99 -21.82 -9.71
N PRO A 268 -6.30 -21.69 -9.95
CA PRO A 268 -7.00 -22.51 -10.95
C PRO A 268 -6.48 -22.27 -12.38
N HIS A 269 -5.56 -21.32 -12.58
CA HIS A 269 -4.74 -21.14 -13.77
C HIS A 269 -3.26 -21.36 -13.48
N PRO A 270 -2.83 -22.61 -13.23
CA PRO A 270 -1.42 -22.91 -13.42
C PRO A 270 -1.10 -22.63 -14.89
N LEU A 271 -0.03 -21.88 -15.15
CA LEU A 271 0.52 -21.64 -16.49
C LEU A 271 0.92 -22.99 -17.13
N ASP A 272 -0.05 -23.72 -17.69
CA ASP A 272 0.15 -24.99 -18.37
C ASP A 272 0.59 -24.74 -19.82
N TRP A 273 1.91 -24.81 -20.03
CA TRP A 273 2.64 -24.50 -21.26
C TRP A 273 2.41 -25.49 -22.43
N ASN A 274 1.31 -26.25 -22.46
CA ASN A 274 1.05 -27.20 -23.55
C ASN A 274 -0.43 -27.60 -23.68
N LYS A 275 -1.16 -26.98 -24.63
CA LYS A 275 -1.98 -27.69 -25.64
C LYS A 275 -2.78 -26.76 -26.58
N ASP A 276 -2.51 -26.97 -27.86
CA ASP A 276 -3.26 -26.71 -29.10
C ASP A 276 -4.67 -26.07 -29.07
N ASP A 277 -4.73 -24.85 -29.61
CA ASP A 277 -5.50 -24.41 -30.78
C ASP A 277 -6.98 -24.81 -30.94
N ARG A 278 -7.89 -23.89 -30.57
CA ARG A 278 -8.68 -23.07 -31.52
C ARG A 278 -9.81 -22.26 -30.88
N ASP A 279 -9.98 -21.05 -31.42
CA ASP A 279 -11.17 -20.15 -31.38
C ASP A 279 -11.26 -19.06 -30.28
N TRP A 280 -10.23 -18.21 -30.27
CA TRP A 280 -9.93 -17.15 -29.28
C TRP A 280 -10.72 -15.82 -29.39
N LEU A 281 -11.88 -15.76 -30.06
CA LEU A 281 -12.63 -14.50 -30.23
C LEU A 281 -14.10 -14.57 -29.79
N SER A 282 -14.58 -15.76 -29.42
CA SER A 282 -15.92 -15.98 -28.87
C SER A 282 -15.99 -15.77 -27.35
N ASP A 283 -14.89 -16.04 -26.63
CA ASP A 283 -14.97 -16.34 -25.19
C ASP A 283 -14.63 -15.17 -24.25
N ILE A 284 -13.93 -14.15 -24.75
CA ILE A 284 -13.57 -12.94 -23.96
C ILE A 284 -14.81 -12.10 -23.60
N ARG A 285 -15.90 -12.19 -24.37
CA ARG A 285 -17.17 -11.51 -24.06
C ARG A 285 -18.02 -12.25 -23.01
N SER A 286 -17.68 -13.49 -22.66
CA SER A 286 -18.51 -14.34 -21.79
C SER A 286 -17.92 -14.61 -20.41
N GLY A 287 -16.76 -14.01 -20.07
CA GLY A 287 -16.28 -13.91 -18.69
C GLY A 287 -15.64 -15.18 -18.12
N ARG A 288 -14.76 -15.85 -18.89
CA ARG A 288 -13.81 -16.83 -18.32
C ARG A 288 -12.42 -16.77 -19.00
N THR A 289 -11.44 -16.40 -18.19
CA THR A 289 -10.01 -16.78 -18.12
C THR A 289 -9.08 -16.52 -19.31
N VAL A 290 -8.02 -15.76 -19.01
CA VAL A 290 -7.04 -15.17 -19.93
C VAL A 290 -5.91 -16.16 -20.23
N ASP A 291 -5.60 -16.35 -21.51
CA ASP A 291 -4.49 -17.19 -21.99
C ASP A 291 -3.17 -16.42 -21.93
N LEU A 292 -2.43 -16.58 -20.83
CA LEU A 292 -1.15 -15.91 -20.53
C LEU A 292 0.00 -16.32 -21.46
N ASP A 293 -0.17 -17.39 -22.24
CA ASP A 293 0.91 -17.97 -23.05
C ASP A 293 1.14 -17.26 -24.39
N ARG A 294 0.20 -16.39 -24.79
CA ARG A 294 0.40 -15.44 -25.89
C ARG A 294 1.09 -14.16 -25.43
N ALA A 295 0.73 -13.63 -24.25
CA ALA A 295 1.39 -12.46 -23.68
C ALA A 295 2.88 -12.71 -23.40
N SER A 296 3.25 -13.94 -22.99
CA SER A 296 4.64 -14.36 -22.80
C SER A 296 5.48 -14.36 -24.08
N ARG A 297 4.84 -14.38 -25.26
CA ARG A 297 5.48 -14.34 -26.59
C ARG A 297 5.42 -12.97 -27.25
N MET A 298 4.68 -12.02 -26.68
CA MET A 298 4.56 -10.66 -27.20
C MET A 298 5.82 -9.86 -26.87
N GLY A 299 6.29 -9.06 -27.84
CA GLY A 299 7.30 -8.06 -27.54
C GLY A 299 6.71 -6.98 -26.63
N MET A 300 7.56 -6.32 -25.84
CA MET A 300 7.14 -5.21 -24.96
C MET A 300 6.27 -4.17 -25.71
N SER A 301 6.64 -3.83 -26.95
CA SER A 301 5.89 -2.89 -27.79
C SER A 301 4.48 -3.37 -28.16
N ASP A 302 4.29 -4.68 -28.29
CA ASP A 302 2.98 -5.27 -28.58
C ASP A 302 2.11 -5.25 -27.32
N ILE A 303 2.71 -5.53 -26.15
CA ILE A 303 2.04 -5.44 -24.85
C ILE A 303 1.57 -4.01 -24.59
N VAL A 304 2.44 -3.01 -24.79
CA VAL A 304 2.07 -1.58 -24.63
C VAL A 304 0.95 -1.16 -25.58
N ARG A 305 0.90 -1.75 -26.78
CA ARG A 305 -0.14 -1.43 -27.76
C ARG A 305 -1.48 -2.10 -27.44
N GLU A 306 -1.45 -3.32 -26.95
CA GLU A 306 -2.64 -4.14 -26.68
C GLU A 306 -3.25 -3.81 -25.30
N PHE A 307 -2.42 -3.42 -24.32
CA PHE A 307 -2.81 -3.14 -22.93
C PHE A 307 -2.25 -1.78 -22.44
N PRO A 308 -2.59 -0.66 -23.11
CA PRO A 308 -1.97 0.63 -22.82
C PRO A 308 -2.28 1.16 -21.42
N ASP A 309 -3.48 0.90 -20.90
CA ASP A 309 -3.92 1.40 -19.60
C ASP A 309 -3.26 0.59 -18.46
N GLU A 310 -3.21 -0.75 -18.59
CA GLU A 310 -2.56 -1.62 -17.61
C GLU A 310 -1.04 -1.40 -17.56
N VAL A 311 -0.42 -1.12 -18.70
CA VAL A 311 1.00 -0.76 -18.76
C VAL A 311 1.24 0.63 -18.15
N ALA A 312 0.33 1.59 -18.34
CA ALA A 312 0.43 2.89 -17.69
C ALA A 312 0.35 2.75 -16.17
N ASP A 313 -0.65 2.02 -15.65
CA ASP A 313 -0.79 1.73 -14.23
C ASP A 313 0.46 1.02 -13.66
N PHE A 314 1.01 0.04 -14.40
CA PHE A 314 2.25 -0.64 -14.02
C PHE A 314 3.42 0.35 -13.94
N LEU A 315 3.60 1.21 -14.95
CA LEU A 315 4.69 2.19 -14.98
C LEU A 315 4.56 3.21 -13.83
N GLU A 316 3.35 3.68 -13.54
CA GLU A 316 3.08 4.58 -12.42
C GLU A 316 3.44 3.93 -11.08
N CYS A 317 3.10 2.65 -10.88
CA CYS A 317 3.49 1.90 -9.66
C CYS A 317 5.00 1.76 -9.48
N TYR A 318 5.78 1.83 -10.57
CA TYR A 318 7.25 1.85 -10.52
C TYR A 318 7.82 3.28 -10.56
N GLY A 319 7.01 4.29 -10.22
CA GLY A 319 7.43 5.68 -10.12
C GLY A 319 7.76 6.35 -11.46
N VAL A 320 7.26 5.79 -12.57
CA VAL A 320 7.38 6.38 -13.91
C VAL A 320 6.08 7.11 -14.25
N ASP A 321 6.06 8.42 -14.07
CA ASP A 321 4.90 9.24 -14.47
C ASP A 321 4.99 9.76 -15.91
N GLU A 322 3.92 10.42 -16.37
CA GLU A 322 3.79 11.00 -17.71
C GLU A 322 4.99 11.87 -18.11
N GLU A 323 5.52 12.70 -17.21
CA GLU A 323 6.61 13.62 -17.54
C GLU A 323 7.94 12.85 -17.75
N GLN A 324 8.20 11.83 -16.94
CA GLN A 324 9.37 10.96 -17.09
C GLN A 324 9.28 10.16 -18.38
N LEU A 325 8.11 9.58 -18.67
CA LEU A 325 7.88 8.80 -19.88
C LEU A 325 8.02 9.69 -21.12
N VAL A 326 7.43 10.90 -21.12
CA VAL A 326 7.58 11.87 -22.21
C VAL A 326 9.03 12.28 -22.40
N LYS A 327 9.77 12.62 -21.33
CA LYS A 327 11.20 12.97 -21.44
C LYS A 327 12.03 11.82 -22.01
N HIS A 328 11.75 10.59 -21.59
CA HIS A 328 12.41 9.40 -22.11
C HIS A 328 12.11 9.22 -23.61
N VAL A 329 10.85 9.34 -24.02
CA VAL A 329 10.44 9.24 -25.44
C VAL A 329 11.06 10.37 -26.27
N GLU A 330 11.04 11.62 -25.79
CA GLU A 330 11.67 12.77 -26.47
C GLU A 330 13.17 12.52 -26.68
N HIS A 331 13.88 12.07 -25.64
CA HIS A 331 15.30 11.75 -25.70
C HIS A 331 15.59 10.60 -26.68
N SER A 332 14.86 9.49 -26.57
CA SER A 332 15.05 8.29 -27.38
C SER A 332 14.73 8.52 -28.87
N LEU A 333 13.81 9.43 -29.18
CA LEU A 333 13.47 9.82 -30.56
C LEU A 333 14.32 10.99 -31.09
N GLY A 334 15.25 11.53 -30.29
CA GLY A 334 16.07 12.68 -30.68
C GLY A 334 15.26 13.97 -30.92
N LEU A 335 14.06 14.06 -30.34
CA LEU A 335 13.16 15.19 -30.52
C LEU A 335 13.65 16.38 -29.67
N ARG A 336 13.83 17.54 -30.30
CA ARG A 336 14.05 18.80 -29.58
C ARG A 336 12.73 19.52 -29.44
N ARG A 337 12.37 19.95 -28.22
CA ARG A 337 11.23 20.85 -28.00
C ARG A 337 11.35 22.06 -28.92
N ARG A 338 10.35 22.27 -29.77
CA ARG A 338 10.15 23.58 -30.41
C ARG A 338 9.75 24.54 -29.30
N TYR A 339 10.69 25.34 -28.81
CA TYR A 339 10.33 26.56 -28.10
C TYR A 339 9.58 27.45 -29.09
N GLY A 340 8.25 27.47 -28.98
CA GLY A 340 7.41 28.41 -29.70
C GLY A 340 7.80 29.81 -29.25
N GLY A 341 8.49 30.53 -30.14
CA GLY A 341 8.77 31.94 -29.99
C GLY A 341 7.53 32.77 -30.32
N LYS A 342 7.25 33.70 -29.41
CA LYS A 342 6.24 34.78 -29.40
C LYS A 342 4.81 34.41 -29.05
#